data_AF-A0A2S3HTY9-F1
#
_entry.id   AF-A0A2S3HTY9-F1
#
_cell.length_a   1.000
_cell.length_b   1.000
_cell.length_c   1.000
_cell.angle_alpha   90.00
_cell.angle_beta   90.00
_cell.angle_gamma   90.00
#
_symmetry.space_group_name_H-M   'P 1'
#
loop_
_entity.id
_entity.type
_entity.pdbx_description
1 polymer ?
#
loop_
_entity_poly.entity_id
_entity_poly.type
_entity_poly.pdbx_seq_one_letter_code
_entity_poly.pdbx_strand_id
1 'polypeptide(L)'
;MAGAAPTVTKSPPSLVPPAGPTPGGSLPLSSIDKTAAVRVSVDFIQVFPASGGGDQASAIATMREGFAKALVPYYPVAGRIAEPVPGEPEIECTGEGVWFVEAEASCSLEEARNLERPLCIPKEELLPRPPAGVRVEDTVLLAQVTKFTCGGLSVGICFSHLVFDGQGAAQFLKAVGEMARGIPEPSIKPIWARDAIPNPPKPPLGPPPSFTAFNFEKSVVEISLDSIKHVKDQVASETNQKCSTFDVVTAIIFKCRALAVDFAPDAEVRLGFAASTRHLLSNVLPSVEGYYGNCVYPGGLTKTSQEVKEASLVEIVTAIREAKEALSSRFLDWLSGGAKENHYNVSLDYGTLVVTDWSHVGFNEVDYGFGEPSYVFTLNDDVNIVPSVVYLKPPKPKQGIRLVLQCVEGQHSAVFSEELQKHA
;
A
#
# COMPACT_ATOMS: atom_id res chain seq x y z
N MET A 1 27.67 -21.44 -17.33
CA MET A 1 27.89 -21.65 -15.89
C MET A 1 26.74 -20.96 -15.17
N ALA A 2 25.94 -21.68 -14.38
CA ALA A 2 24.96 -21.03 -13.52
C ALA A 2 25.76 -20.23 -12.47
N GLY A 3 25.66 -18.90 -12.50
CA GLY A 3 26.29 -18.04 -11.50
C GLY A 3 25.77 -18.37 -10.10
N ALA A 4 26.58 -18.11 -9.07
CA ALA A 4 26.11 -18.24 -7.69
C ALA A 4 24.88 -17.34 -7.46
N ALA A 5 23.94 -17.80 -6.63
CA ALA A 5 22.79 -16.98 -6.27
C ALA A 5 23.25 -15.67 -5.61
N PRO A 6 22.63 -14.52 -5.93
CA PRO A 6 22.98 -13.25 -5.29
C PRO A 6 22.85 -13.34 -3.77
N THR A 7 23.84 -12.81 -3.06
CA THR A 7 23.84 -12.70 -1.60
C THR A 7 23.70 -11.25 -1.19
N VAL A 8 23.06 -11.00 -0.04
CA VAL A 8 22.96 -9.68 0.57
C VAL A 8 23.63 -9.72 1.93
N THR A 9 24.53 -8.77 2.20
CA THR A 9 25.15 -8.59 3.51
C THR A 9 24.55 -7.36 4.16
N LYS A 10 24.02 -7.49 5.39
CA LYS A 10 23.38 -6.40 6.12
C LYS A 10 24.25 -5.94 7.30
N SER A 11 24.29 -4.63 7.52
CA SER A 11 24.78 -4.07 8.77
C SER A 11 23.77 -4.31 9.90
N PRO A 12 24.20 -4.29 11.18
CA PRO A 12 23.28 -4.29 12.29
C PRO A 12 22.31 -3.09 12.21
N PRO A 13 21.01 -3.26 12.52
CA PRO A 13 20.07 -2.15 12.59
C PRO A 13 20.55 -1.06 13.56
N SER A 14 20.45 0.19 13.13
CA SER A 14 20.81 1.36 13.95
C SER A 14 19.66 2.37 13.97
N LEU A 15 19.52 3.12 15.07
CA LEU A 15 18.52 4.19 15.15
C LEU A 15 19.01 5.45 14.43
N VAL A 16 18.09 6.08 13.70
CA VAL A 16 18.23 7.46 13.21
C VAL A 16 17.32 8.34 14.07
N PRO A 17 17.87 9.04 15.07
CA PRO A 17 17.08 9.93 15.93
C PRO A 17 16.71 11.23 15.20
N PRO A 18 15.73 11.99 15.69
CA PRO A 18 15.46 13.35 15.22
C PRO A 18 16.71 14.24 15.32
N ALA A 19 16.91 15.12 14.34
CA ALA A 19 18.06 16.04 14.27
C ALA A 19 17.98 17.19 15.29
N GLY A 20 16.85 17.33 15.98
CA GLY A 20 16.58 18.37 16.96
C GLY A 20 15.55 17.91 18.00
N PRO A 21 15.27 18.75 19.00
CA PRO A 21 14.33 18.40 20.07
C PRO A 21 12.92 18.17 19.52
N THR A 22 12.25 17.14 20.06
CA THR A 22 10.86 16.80 19.71
C THR A 22 9.95 16.86 20.93
N PRO A 23 8.67 17.19 20.75
CA PRO A 23 7.67 17.01 21.81
C PRO A 23 7.62 15.54 22.27
N GLY A 24 7.44 15.34 23.57
CA GLY A 24 7.17 14.03 24.16
C GLY A 24 5.70 13.86 24.54
N GLY A 25 5.37 12.70 25.12
CA GLY A 25 4.02 12.34 25.57
C GLY A 25 3.36 11.29 24.69
N SER A 26 2.10 10.99 25.00
CA SER A 26 1.29 10.03 24.24
C SER A 26 0.36 10.76 23.28
N LEU A 27 0.25 10.25 22.05
CA LEU A 27 -0.63 10.75 21.03
C LEU A 27 -1.67 9.70 20.61
N PRO A 28 -2.97 10.01 20.70
CA PRO A 28 -4.02 9.07 20.36
C PRO A 28 -4.13 8.87 18.84
N LEU A 29 -4.48 7.64 18.45
CA LEU A 29 -4.86 7.30 17.08
C LEU A 29 -6.33 7.63 16.80
N SER A 30 -6.68 7.94 15.54
CA SER A 30 -8.06 8.21 15.16
C SER A 30 -8.91 6.94 15.14
N SER A 31 -10.23 7.10 14.99
CA SER A 31 -11.16 5.98 14.81
C SER A 31 -10.85 5.11 13.57
N ILE A 32 -10.31 5.71 12.51
CA ILE A 32 -9.92 5.02 11.26
C ILE A 32 -8.62 4.23 11.46
N ASP A 33 -7.65 4.84 12.15
CA ASP A 33 -6.36 4.22 12.47
C ASP A 33 -6.50 2.98 13.37
N LYS A 34 -7.59 2.87 14.14
CA LYS A 34 -7.79 1.78 15.11
C LYS A 34 -8.52 0.56 14.55
N THR A 35 -8.89 0.58 13.27
CA THR A 35 -9.62 -0.52 12.63
C THR A 35 -8.75 -1.77 12.52
N ALA A 36 -9.36 -2.96 12.57
CA ALA A 36 -8.62 -4.22 12.52
C ALA A 36 -7.81 -4.40 11.22
N ALA A 37 -8.32 -3.88 10.10
CA ALA A 37 -7.70 -3.97 8.79
C ALA A 37 -6.34 -3.25 8.69
N VAL A 38 -6.09 -2.24 9.53
CA VAL A 38 -4.85 -1.45 9.51
C VAL A 38 -3.90 -1.81 10.66
N ARG A 39 -4.19 -2.87 11.43
CA ARG A 39 -3.28 -3.43 12.46
C ARG A 39 -2.22 -4.35 11.84
N VAL A 40 -1.55 -3.86 10.80
CA VAL A 40 -0.54 -4.59 10.03
C VAL A 40 0.60 -3.67 9.64
N SER A 41 1.75 -4.26 9.30
CA SER A 41 2.85 -3.55 8.67
C SER A 41 2.70 -3.60 7.14
N VAL A 42 3.03 -2.50 6.48
CA VAL A 42 3.09 -2.38 5.03
C VAL A 42 4.55 -2.41 4.61
N ASP A 43 4.87 -3.34 3.72
CA ASP A 43 6.21 -3.58 3.21
C ASP A 43 6.25 -3.24 1.72
N PHE A 44 7.21 -2.41 1.33
CA PHE A 44 7.43 -2.11 -0.08
C PHE A 44 8.88 -1.76 -0.36
N ILE A 45 9.21 -1.75 -1.65
CA ILE A 45 10.54 -1.42 -2.14
C ILE A 45 10.48 -0.36 -3.23
N GLN A 46 11.48 0.50 -3.24
CA GLN A 46 11.76 1.49 -4.26
C GLN A 46 13.11 1.16 -4.91
N VAL A 47 13.18 1.13 -6.23
CA VAL A 47 14.40 0.77 -6.98
C VAL A 47 14.93 1.98 -7.75
N PHE A 48 16.18 2.33 -7.49
CA PHE A 48 16.86 3.50 -8.03
C PHE A 48 18.03 3.03 -8.91
N PRO A 49 17.96 3.23 -10.24
CA PRO A 49 19.08 2.94 -11.12
C PRO A 49 20.29 3.80 -10.76
N ALA A 50 21.48 3.36 -11.18
CA ALA A 50 22.69 4.14 -10.98
C ALA A 50 22.57 5.51 -11.69
N SER A 51 22.62 6.59 -10.92
CA SER A 51 22.76 7.94 -11.44
C SER A 51 24.26 8.18 -11.70
N GLY A 52 24.65 8.27 -12.98
CA GLY A 52 26.05 8.29 -13.40
C GLY A 52 26.88 9.32 -12.65
N GLY A 53 27.79 8.85 -11.78
CA GLY A 53 28.83 9.64 -11.13
C GLY A 53 28.66 9.94 -9.62
N GLY A 54 27.57 9.52 -8.97
CA GLY A 54 27.36 9.72 -7.53
C GLY A 54 28.00 8.63 -6.66
N ASP A 55 28.59 9.01 -5.52
CA ASP A 55 29.05 8.06 -4.50
C ASP A 55 27.85 7.53 -3.68
N GLN A 56 27.62 6.22 -3.73
CA GLN A 56 26.54 5.55 -2.98
C GLN A 56 26.67 5.80 -1.47
N ALA A 57 27.89 5.87 -0.92
CA ALA A 57 28.08 6.09 0.51
C ALA A 57 27.61 7.50 0.91
N SER A 58 28.01 8.53 0.16
CA SER A 58 27.50 9.89 0.35
C SER A 58 25.97 9.96 0.20
N ALA A 59 25.39 9.30 -0.80
CA ALA A 59 23.94 9.28 -1.01
C ALA A 59 23.18 8.70 0.19
N ILE A 60 23.69 7.61 0.77
CA ILE A 60 23.11 6.99 1.97
C ILE A 60 23.26 7.91 3.19
N ALA A 61 24.41 8.55 3.36
CA ALA A 61 24.62 9.50 4.46
C ALA A 61 23.60 10.65 4.39
N THR A 62 23.41 11.22 3.20
CA THR A 62 22.43 12.28 2.94
C THR A 62 20.99 11.82 3.19
N MET A 63 20.65 10.59 2.82
CA MET A 63 19.34 9.99 3.12
C MET A 63 19.12 9.83 4.64
N ARG A 64 20.12 9.35 5.39
CA ARG A 64 20.06 9.24 6.87
C ARG A 64 19.87 10.60 7.52
N GLU A 65 20.58 11.62 7.04
CA GLU A 65 20.39 13.01 7.50
C GLU A 65 18.98 13.53 7.18
N GLY A 66 18.46 13.20 5.99
CA GLY A 66 17.09 13.51 5.59
C GLY A 66 16.05 12.94 6.55
N PHE A 67 16.22 11.67 6.97
CA PHE A 67 15.37 11.06 7.99
C PHE A 67 15.45 11.83 9.31
N ALA A 68 16.66 12.05 9.82
CA ALA A 68 16.86 12.76 11.09
C ALA A 68 16.16 14.12 11.09
N LYS A 69 16.31 14.90 10.01
CA LYS A 69 15.65 16.21 9.88
C LYS A 69 14.13 16.12 9.76
N ALA A 70 13.61 15.18 8.96
CA ALA A 70 12.17 15.03 8.76
C ALA A 70 11.45 14.54 10.03
N LEU A 71 12.14 13.79 10.89
CA LEU A 71 11.61 13.37 12.19
C LEU A 71 11.38 14.51 13.18
N VAL A 72 11.87 15.73 12.93
CA VAL A 72 11.53 16.88 13.79
C VAL A 72 10.08 17.34 13.56
N PRO A 73 9.66 17.71 12.33
CA PRO A 73 8.26 18.03 12.07
C PRO A 73 7.33 16.80 12.09
N TYR A 74 7.84 15.60 11.82
CA TYR A 74 7.11 14.32 11.94
C TYR A 74 7.49 13.55 13.22
N TYR A 75 7.63 14.24 14.35
CA TYR A 75 8.10 13.63 15.61
C TYR A 75 7.38 12.36 16.08
N PRO A 76 6.08 12.12 15.84
CA PRO A 76 5.45 10.87 16.26
C PRO A 76 6.06 9.64 15.58
N VAL A 77 6.64 9.80 14.39
CA VAL A 77 7.30 8.71 13.63
C VAL A 77 8.57 8.23 14.33
N ALA A 78 9.19 9.07 15.16
CA ALA A 78 10.35 8.71 15.99
C ALA A 78 9.95 7.99 17.30
N GLY A 79 8.66 7.78 17.53
CA GLY A 79 8.12 7.16 18.74
C GLY A 79 8.00 5.64 18.67
N ARG A 80 7.18 5.10 19.57
CA ARG A 80 6.80 3.68 19.65
C ARG A 80 5.28 3.55 19.69
N ILE A 81 4.79 2.45 19.14
CA ILE A 81 3.38 2.09 19.25
C ILE A 81 3.19 1.38 20.58
N ALA A 82 2.32 1.92 21.41
CA ALA A 82 1.95 1.34 22.69
C ALA A 82 0.45 1.03 22.70
N GLU A 83 0.05 0.03 23.46
CA GLU A 83 -1.36 -0.31 23.68
C GLU A 83 -1.61 -0.45 25.19
N PRO A 84 -1.60 0.69 25.93
CA PRO A 84 -1.78 0.67 27.38
C PRO A 84 -3.18 0.19 27.78
N VAL A 85 -4.16 0.36 26.88
CA VAL A 85 -5.51 -0.20 26.99
C VAL A 85 -5.76 -1.13 25.81
N PRO A 86 -6.15 -2.40 26.05
CA PRO A 86 -6.43 -3.34 24.98
C PRO A 86 -7.43 -2.79 23.95
N GLY A 87 -7.07 -2.86 22.67
CA GLY A 87 -7.85 -2.34 21.55
C GLY A 87 -7.68 -0.84 21.27
N GLU A 88 -6.90 -0.11 22.07
CA GLU A 88 -6.75 1.35 21.95
C GLU A 88 -5.25 1.74 21.86
N PRO A 89 -4.61 1.49 20.70
CA PRO A 89 -3.22 1.86 20.48
C PRO A 89 -3.04 3.37 20.40
N GLU A 90 -1.86 3.81 20.83
CA GLU A 90 -1.37 5.18 20.81
C GLU A 90 0.10 5.24 20.42
N ILE A 91 0.59 6.44 20.12
CA ILE A 91 2.02 6.68 19.86
C ILE A 91 2.64 7.33 21.08
N GLU A 92 3.56 6.61 21.72
CA GLU A 92 4.47 7.19 22.70
C GLU A 92 5.59 7.92 21.95
N CYS A 93 5.61 9.26 22.02
CA CYS A 93 6.62 10.10 21.39
C CYS A 93 7.94 10.07 22.17
N THR A 94 8.66 8.94 22.07
CA THR A 94 9.94 8.72 22.76
C THR A 94 11.11 9.48 22.15
N GLY A 95 11.02 9.84 20.86
CA GLY A 95 12.09 10.53 20.13
C GLY A 95 13.30 9.64 19.85
N GLU A 96 13.20 8.32 20.03
CA GLU A 96 14.30 7.38 19.79
C GLU A 96 14.67 7.27 18.31
N GLY A 97 13.71 7.52 17.41
CA GLY A 97 13.92 7.50 15.97
C GLY A 97 13.46 6.23 15.29
N VAL A 98 13.82 6.13 14.01
CA VAL A 98 13.47 5.01 13.12
C VAL A 98 14.65 4.06 12.97
N TRP A 99 14.36 2.76 12.81
CA TRP A 99 15.41 1.77 12.52
C TRP A 99 15.87 1.88 11.08
N PHE A 100 17.18 1.93 10.89
CA PHE A 100 17.85 2.06 9.61
C PHE A 100 18.91 0.97 9.43
N VAL A 101 18.85 0.27 8.30
CA VAL A 101 19.76 -0.81 7.92
C VAL A 101 20.46 -0.44 6.62
N GLU A 102 21.77 -0.65 6.57
CA GLU A 102 22.53 -0.58 5.31
C GLU A 102 22.85 -2.00 4.86
N ALA A 103 22.76 -2.25 3.56
CA ALA A 103 23.02 -3.56 2.99
C ALA A 103 23.80 -3.46 1.68
N GLU A 104 24.45 -4.55 1.30
CA GLU A 104 25.23 -4.68 0.06
C GLU A 104 24.84 -5.97 -0.63
N ALA A 105 24.35 -5.87 -1.87
CA ALA A 105 24.09 -7.00 -2.74
C ALA A 105 25.35 -7.34 -3.53
N SER A 106 25.66 -8.64 -3.65
CA SER A 106 26.82 -9.15 -4.40
C SER A 106 26.67 -9.10 -5.92
N CYS A 107 25.64 -8.42 -6.43
CA CYS A 107 25.30 -8.35 -7.84
C CYS A 107 24.83 -6.94 -8.23
N SER A 108 24.69 -6.72 -9.54
CA SER A 108 24.06 -5.53 -10.10
C SER A 108 22.53 -5.64 -10.05
N LEU A 109 21.84 -4.50 -10.21
CA LEU A 109 20.39 -4.50 -10.39
C LEU A 109 19.98 -5.33 -11.61
N GLU A 110 20.72 -5.26 -12.72
CA GLU A 110 20.42 -6.01 -13.95
C GLU A 110 20.51 -7.54 -13.73
N GLU A 111 21.56 -8.02 -13.05
CA GLU A 111 21.69 -9.43 -12.66
C GLU A 111 20.56 -9.88 -11.71
N ALA A 112 20.09 -8.97 -10.85
CA ALA A 112 18.91 -9.19 -10.00
C ALA A 112 17.58 -8.94 -10.73
N ARG A 113 17.57 -8.83 -12.07
CA ARG A 113 16.39 -8.55 -12.91
C ARG A 113 15.64 -7.29 -12.49
N ASN A 114 16.35 -6.25 -12.07
CA ASN A 114 15.82 -4.99 -11.53
C ASN A 114 14.80 -5.19 -10.39
N LEU A 115 14.95 -6.29 -9.64
CA LEU A 115 14.02 -6.70 -8.59
C LEU A 115 12.57 -6.90 -9.09
N GLU A 116 12.42 -7.25 -10.38
CA GLU A 116 11.18 -7.76 -10.95
C GLU A 116 10.86 -9.16 -10.42
N ARG A 117 9.57 -9.53 -10.42
CA ARG A 117 9.15 -10.89 -10.05
C ARG A 117 9.37 -11.91 -11.19
N PRO A 118 9.58 -13.20 -10.86
CA PRO A 118 9.95 -13.71 -9.53
C PRO A 118 11.31 -13.14 -9.07
N LEU A 119 11.43 -12.81 -7.79
CA LEU A 119 12.60 -12.13 -7.24
C LEU A 119 13.82 -13.06 -7.24
N CYS A 120 14.97 -12.54 -7.70
CA CYS A 120 16.25 -13.24 -7.59
C CYS A 120 16.84 -13.20 -6.18
N ILE A 121 16.48 -12.17 -5.39
CA ILE A 121 16.88 -11.96 -4.01
C ILE A 121 15.63 -12.15 -3.14
N PRO A 122 15.66 -12.98 -2.08
CA PRO A 122 14.53 -13.12 -1.17
C PRO A 122 14.08 -11.77 -0.61
N LYS A 123 12.78 -11.55 -0.48
CA LYS A 123 12.25 -10.24 -0.02
C LYS A 123 12.76 -9.88 1.38
N GLU A 124 13.00 -10.87 2.22
CA GLU A 124 13.51 -10.71 3.59
C GLU A 124 14.89 -10.07 3.59
N GLU A 125 15.68 -10.30 2.53
CA GLU A 125 16.98 -9.68 2.34
C GLU A 125 16.88 -8.23 1.86
N LEU A 126 15.73 -7.83 1.30
CA LEU A 126 15.49 -6.49 0.77
C LEU A 126 14.70 -5.58 1.74
N LEU A 127 14.15 -6.13 2.81
CA LEU A 127 13.35 -5.43 3.81
C LEU A 127 14.11 -5.25 5.14
N PRO A 128 13.87 -4.14 5.86
CA PRO A 128 14.43 -3.93 7.18
C PRO A 128 13.80 -4.87 8.21
N ARG A 129 14.58 -5.22 9.23
CA ARG A 129 14.09 -5.87 10.45
C ARG A 129 14.66 -5.13 11.67
N PRO A 130 13.88 -4.97 12.75
CA PRO A 130 14.41 -4.42 13.99
C PRO A 130 15.40 -5.40 14.63
N PRO A 131 16.23 -4.94 15.57
CA PRO A 131 17.12 -5.84 16.31
C PRO A 131 16.32 -6.86 17.14
N ALA A 132 16.98 -7.96 17.52
CA ALA A 132 16.38 -8.98 18.36
C ALA A 132 15.84 -8.39 19.68
N GLY A 133 14.64 -8.80 20.07
CA GLY A 133 13.95 -8.30 21.26
C GLY A 133 13.05 -7.08 21.02
N VAL A 134 13.12 -6.45 19.85
CA VAL A 134 12.19 -5.40 19.43
C VAL A 134 11.16 -5.99 18.46
N ARG A 135 9.88 -5.79 18.75
CA ARG A 135 8.80 -6.24 17.87
C ARG A 135 8.57 -5.23 16.75
N VAL A 136 8.28 -5.71 15.55
CA VAL A 136 7.98 -4.84 14.41
C VAL A 136 6.71 -4.03 14.69
N GLU A 137 5.72 -4.63 15.35
CA GLU A 137 4.45 -4.00 15.67
C GLU A 137 4.57 -2.81 16.62
N ASP A 138 5.65 -2.73 17.40
CA ASP A 138 5.91 -1.64 18.37
C ASP A 138 6.62 -0.44 17.68
N THR A 139 6.96 -0.57 16.39
CA THR A 139 7.69 0.46 15.62
C THR A 139 6.80 1.14 14.58
N VAL A 140 7.01 2.44 14.37
CA VAL A 140 6.24 3.19 13.35
C VAL A 140 6.79 2.98 11.95
N LEU A 141 8.11 3.04 11.78
CA LEU A 141 8.77 2.92 10.48
C LEU A 141 10.20 2.36 10.62
N LEU A 142 10.57 1.51 9.67
CA LEU A 142 11.92 1.02 9.45
C LEU A 142 12.30 1.24 7.98
N ALA A 143 13.58 1.47 7.74
CA ALA A 143 14.14 1.61 6.40
C ALA A 143 15.39 0.74 6.23
N GLN A 144 15.55 0.15 5.04
CA GLN A 144 16.78 -0.49 4.61
C GLN A 144 17.21 0.12 3.27
N VAL A 145 18.48 0.48 3.14
CA VAL A 145 19.08 0.83 1.85
C VAL A 145 20.07 -0.25 1.43
N THR A 146 19.93 -0.76 0.20
CA THR A 146 20.77 -1.83 -0.34
C THR A 146 21.56 -1.31 -1.54
N LYS A 147 22.88 -1.41 -1.48
CA LYS A 147 23.81 -1.05 -2.56
C LYS A 147 23.98 -2.22 -3.53
N PHE A 148 23.92 -1.95 -4.82
CA PHE A 148 24.23 -2.91 -5.88
C PHE A 148 25.57 -2.58 -6.53
N THR A 149 26.25 -3.58 -7.09
CA THR A 149 27.60 -3.43 -7.68
C THR A 149 27.64 -2.48 -8.88
N CYS A 150 26.50 -2.26 -9.54
CA CYS A 150 26.37 -1.32 -10.65
C CYS A 150 26.22 0.15 -10.20
N GLY A 151 26.23 0.45 -8.90
CA GLY A 151 25.99 1.79 -8.37
C GLY A 151 24.51 2.09 -8.08
N GLY A 152 23.59 1.19 -8.46
CA GLY A 152 22.17 1.32 -8.14
C GLY A 152 21.85 1.09 -6.66
N LEU A 153 20.69 1.60 -6.22
CA LEU A 153 20.20 1.45 -4.85
C LEU A 153 18.80 0.85 -4.84
N SER A 154 18.47 0.10 -3.80
CA SER A 154 17.06 -0.15 -3.44
C SER A 154 16.79 0.29 -2.02
N VAL A 155 15.59 0.84 -1.79
CA VAL A 155 15.11 1.26 -0.48
C VAL A 155 13.91 0.40 -0.11
N GLY A 156 14.07 -0.48 0.88
CA GLY A 156 13.00 -1.24 1.49
C GLY A 156 12.42 -0.48 2.67
N ILE A 157 11.11 -0.30 2.72
CA ILE A 157 10.40 0.38 3.81
C ILE A 157 9.39 -0.58 4.42
N CYS A 158 9.38 -0.64 5.74
CA CYS A 158 8.33 -1.27 6.54
C CYS A 158 7.72 -0.19 7.43
N PHE A 159 6.42 0.07 7.33
CA PHE A 159 5.74 1.04 8.20
C PHE A 159 4.45 0.47 8.79
N SER A 160 4.07 0.96 9.97
CA SER A 160 2.81 0.57 10.60
C SER A 160 1.63 1.27 9.94
N HIS A 161 0.68 0.48 9.44
CA HIS A 161 -0.54 1.01 8.82
C HIS A 161 -1.45 1.70 9.85
N LEU A 162 -1.20 1.55 11.16
CA LEU A 162 -1.85 2.33 12.23
C LEU A 162 -1.55 3.83 12.14
N VAL A 163 -0.37 4.20 11.64
CA VAL A 163 0.09 5.60 11.62
C VAL A 163 -0.06 6.25 10.25
N PHE A 164 -0.02 5.45 9.18
CA PHE A 164 -0.06 5.96 7.81
C PHE A 164 -1.05 5.17 6.97
N ASP A 165 -1.81 5.86 6.12
CA ASP A 165 -2.20 5.26 4.84
C ASP A 165 -1.08 5.46 3.80
N GLY A 166 -1.25 4.89 2.60
CA GLY A 166 -0.24 5.01 1.54
C GLY A 166 0.10 6.45 1.15
N GLN A 167 -0.86 7.38 1.18
CA GLN A 167 -0.60 8.79 0.85
C GLN A 167 0.17 9.49 1.98
N GLY A 168 -0.19 9.21 3.24
CA GLY A 168 0.52 9.73 4.41
C GLY A 168 1.97 9.24 4.50
N ALA A 169 2.20 7.94 4.23
CA ALA A 169 3.55 7.38 4.17
C ALA A 169 4.37 8.03 3.05
N ALA A 170 3.80 8.20 1.86
CA ALA A 170 4.46 8.87 0.75
C ALA A 170 4.77 10.35 1.06
N GLN A 171 3.85 11.06 1.73
CA GLN A 171 4.06 12.44 2.19
C GLN A 171 5.28 12.53 3.12
N PHE A 172 5.38 11.63 4.11
CA PHE A 172 6.54 11.57 5.01
C PHE A 172 7.84 11.29 4.25
N LEU A 173 7.86 10.30 3.35
CA LEU A 173 9.06 9.95 2.60
C LEU A 173 9.48 11.04 1.60
N LYS A 174 8.53 11.78 1.03
CA LYS A 174 8.84 13.00 0.24
C LYS A 174 9.50 14.06 1.11
N ALA A 175 9.02 14.29 2.33
CA ALA A 175 9.66 15.20 3.27
C ALA A 175 11.07 14.74 3.61
N VAL A 176 11.30 13.45 3.87
CA VAL A 176 12.66 12.88 4.04
C VAL A 176 13.55 13.23 2.86
N GLY A 177 13.03 13.07 1.64
CA GLY A 177 13.76 13.40 0.42
C GLY A 177 14.05 14.89 0.22
N GLU A 178 13.10 15.77 0.58
CA GLU A 178 13.31 17.22 0.61
C GLU A 178 14.42 17.61 1.58
N MET A 179 14.39 17.07 2.80
CA MET A 179 15.41 17.31 3.81
C MET A 179 16.80 16.83 3.37
N ALA A 180 16.84 15.66 2.72
CA ALA A 180 18.06 15.08 2.16
C ALA A 180 18.67 16.00 1.09
N ARG A 181 17.83 16.62 0.25
CA ARG A 181 18.27 17.62 -0.74
C ARG A 181 18.58 19.02 -0.16
N GLY A 182 18.49 19.19 1.16
CA GLY A 182 18.80 20.46 1.83
C GLY A 182 17.67 21.48 1.82
N ILE A 183 16.43 21.08 1.54
CA ILE A 183 15.27 21.94 1.75
C ILE A 183 15.07 22.12 3.26
N PRO A 184 14.91 23.36 3.77
CA PRO A 184 14.95 23.63 5.21
C PRO A 184 13.70 23.15 5.97
N GLU A 185 12.56 23.05 5.31
CA GLU A 185 11.28 22.59 5.90
C GLU A 185 10.45 21.79 4.88
N PRO A 186 9.59 20.86 5.32
CA PRO A 186 8.79 20.08 4.39
C PRO A 186 7.85 20.98 3.59
N SER A 187 7.74 20.78 2.28
CA SER A 187 6.84 21.58 1.43
C SER A 187 5.37 21.46 1.86
N ILE A 188 5.01 20.30 2.44
CA ILE A 188 3.72 20.07 3.08
C ILE A 188 3.94 19.94 4.58
N LYS A 189 3.43 20.91 5.33
CA LYS A 189 3.49 20.90 6.79
C LYS A 189 2.69 19.71 7.37
N PRO A 190 3.32 18.80 8.13
CA PRO A 190 2.62 17.67 8.72
C PRO A 190 1.62 18.10 9.80
N ILE A 191 0.49 17.39 9.85
CA ILE A 191 -0.57 17.59 10.84
C ILE A 191 -0.92 16.25 11.48
N TRP A 192 -0.85 16.19 12.81
CA TRP A 192 -1.28 15.03 13.58
C TRP A 192 -2.81 14.93 13.68
N ALA A 193 -3.47 15.94 14.25
CA ALA A 193 -4.93 16.18 14.37
C ALA A 193 -5.90 14.98 14.37
N ARG A 194 -5.51 13.82 14.90
CA ARG A 194 -6.34 12.61 14.92
C ARG A 194 -7.59 12.74 15.79
N ASP A 195 -7.51 13.55 16.84
CA ASP A 195 -8.63 13.88 17.72
C ASP A 195 -9.74 14.68 17.02
N ALA A 196 -9.42 15.31 15.88
CA ALA A 196 -10.43 16.00 15.09
C ALA A 196 -11.37 15.01 14.37
N ILE A 197 -10.89 13.79 14.06
CA ILE A 197 -11.70 12.77 13.38
C ILE A 197 -12.69 12.19 14.40
N PRO A 198 -14.02 12.30 14.16
CA PRO A 198 -15.02 11.72 15.04
C PRO A 198 -14.78 10.24 15.30
N ASN A 199 -15.10 9.82 16.52
CA ASN A 199 -15.15 8.42 16.89
C ASN A 199 -16.60 7.96 16.93
N PRO A 200 -17.17 7.52 15.78
CA PRO A 200 -18.56 7.07 15.75
C PRO A 200 -18.72 5.83 16.64
N PRO A 201 -19.90 5.63 17.25
CA PRO A 201 -20.18 4.44 18.06
C PRO A 201 -19.85 3.18 17.27
N LYS A 202 -18.98 2.33 17.82
CA LYS A 202 -18.66 1.04 17.21
C LYS A 202 -19.90 0.15 17.32
N PRO A 203 -20.44 -0.40 16.21
CA PRO A 203 -21.44 -1.45 16.28
C PRO A 203 -20.90 -2.63 17.11
N PRO A 204 -21.76 -3.47 17.70
CA PRO A 204 -21.32 -4.63 18.47
C PRO A 204 -20.27 -5.44 17.70
N LEU A 205 -19.15 -5.75 18.36
CA LEU A 205 -18.16 -6.66 17.79
C LEU A 205 -18.87 -7.99 17.51
N GLY A 206 -18.89 -8.38 16.24
CA GLY A 206 -19.33 -9.72 15.84
C GLY A 206 -18.41 -10.80 16.42
N PRO A 207 -18.70 -12.08 16.18
CA PRO A 207 -17.76 -13.15 16.53
C PRO A 207 -16.38 -12.85 15.91
N PRO A 208 -15.28 -13.22 16.60
CA PRO A 208 -13.95 -13.03 16.04
C PRO A 208 -13.86 -13.70 14.67
N PRO A 209 -13.29 -13.03 13.65
CA PRO A 209 -13.19 -13.60 12.33
C PRO A 209 -12.39 -14.91 12.37
N SER A 210 -12.89 -15.94 11.70
CA SER A 210 -12.10 -17.14 11.41
C SER A 210 -11.15 -16.81 10.28
N PHE A 211 -9.85 -16.80 10.57
CA PHE A 211 -8.84 -16.60 9.54
C PHE A 211 -8.51 -17.93 8.86
N THR A 212 -8.71 -17.98 7.55
CA THR A 212 -8.19 -19.04 6.71
C THR A 212 -6.97 -18.50 5.99
N ALA A 213 -5.82 -19.14 6.16
CA ALA A 213 -4.65 -18.84 5.35
C ALA A 213 -4.82 -19.53 3.99
N PHE A 214 -4.72 -18.75 2.92
CA PHE A 214 -4.78 -19.23 1.55
C PHE A 214 -3.37 -19.38 0.96
N ASN A 215 -3.23 -20.22 -0.07
CA ASN A 215 -1.98 -20.33 -0.82
C ASN A 215 -2.15 -19.66 -2.19
N PHE A 216 -2.16 -18.32 -2.20
CA PHE A 216 -2.35 -17.56 -3.43
C PHE A 216 -1.16 -17.68 -4.39
N GLU A 217 -1.49 -17.87 -5.66
CA GLU A 217 -0.53 -17.69 -6.75
C GLU A 217 -0.25 -16.20 -6.95
N LYS A 218 1.04 -15.88 -6.99
CA LYS A 218 1.52 -14.51 -7.16
C LYS A 218 1.83 -14.29 -8.63
N SER A 219 1.09 -13.39 -9.26
CA SER A 219 1.34 -13.00 -10.64
C SER A 219 1.42 -11.50 -10.79
N VAL A 220 2.22 -11.06 -11.76
CA VAL A 220 2.23 -9.67 -12.20
C VAL A 220 1.73 -9.63 -13.62
N VAL A 221 0.73 -8.80 -13.87
CA VAL A 221 0.15 -8.64 -15.20
C VAL A 221 0.13 -7.17 -15.61
N GLU A 222 0.17 -6.95 -16.91
CA GLU A 222 -0.05 -5.66 -17.55
C GLU A 222 -1.32 -5.81 -18.38
N ILE A 223 -2.26 -4.88 -18.24
CA ILE A 223 -3.47 -4.85 -19.06
C ILE A 223 -3.26 -3.80 -20.16
N SER A 224 -3.40 -4.20 -21.42
CA SER A 224 -3.19 -3.30 -22.55
C SER A 224 -4.14 -2.09 -22.54
N LEU A 225 -3.61 -0.95 -22.99
CA LEU A 225 -4.39 0.27 -23.15
C LEU A 225 -5.51 0.12 -24.18
N ASP A 226 -5.33 -0.74 -25.19
CA ASP A 226 -6.33 -1.03 -26.22
C ASP A 226 -7.52 -1.81 -25.63
N SER A 227 -7.26 -2.84 -24.81
CA SER A 227 -8.30 -3.57 -24.07
C SER A 227 -9.09 -2.63 -23.15
N ILE A 228 -8.39 -1.77 -22.39
CA ILE A 228 -9.01 -0.75 -21.54
C ILE A 228 -9.86 0.21 -22.38
N LYS A 229 -9.33 0.69 -23.50
CA LYS A 229 -10.03 1.63 -24.38
C LYS A 229 -11.28 1.01 -24.99
N HIS A 230 -11.19 -0.23 -25.46
CA HIS A 230 -12.31 -0.95 -26.05
C HIS A 230 -13.51 -1.03 -25.09
N VAL A 231 -13.27 -1.45 -23.85
CA VAL A 231 -14.33 -1.54 -22.83
C VAL A 231 -14.87 -0.14 -22.47
N LYS A 232 -14.01 0.89 -22.38
CA LYS A 232 -14.47 2.27 -22.15
C LYS A 232 -15.39 2.78 -23.26
N ASP A 233 -15.03 2.51 -24.51
CA ASP A 233 -15.84 2.91 -25.68
C ASP A 233 -17.18 2.16 -25.68
N GLN A 234 -17.18 0.87 -25.33
CA GLN A 234 -18.40 0.07 -25.18
C GLN A 234 -19.32 0.65 -24.10
N VAL A 235 -18.79 0.93 -22.90
CA VAL A 235 -19.54 1.58 -21.80
C VAL A 235 -20.13 2.90 -22.27
N ALA A 236 -19.35 3.76 -22.94
CA ALA A 236 -19.83 5.02 -23.46
C ALA A 236 -20.96 4.85 -24.49
N SER A 237 -20.87 3.85 -25.37
CA SER A 237 -21.88 3.59 -26.39
C SER A 237 -23.20 3.03 -25.83
N GLU A 238 -23.13 2.16 -24.82
CA GLU A 238 -24.30 1.46 -24.28
C GLU A 238 -25.01 2.26 -23.17
N THR A 239 -24.25 3.04 -22.39
CA THR A 239 -24.78 3.74 -21.21
C THR A 239 -24.80 5.26 -21.35
N ASN A 240 -24.13 5.81 -22.37
CA ASN A 240 -23.88 7.25 -22.51
C ASN A 240 -23.13 7.86 -21.30
N GLN A 241 -22.36 7.04 -20.57
CA GLN A 241 -21.58 7.45 -19.41
C GLN A 241 -20.08 7.17 -19.62
N LYS A 242 -19.24 7.90 -18.88
CA LYS A 242 -17.78 7.66 -18.85
C LYS A 242 -17.42 6.75 -17.68
N CYS A 243 -16.36 5.96 -17.82
CA CYS A 243 -15.79 5.16 -16.75
C CYS A 243 -14.27 5.36 -16.63
N SER A 244 -13.72 5.10 -15.45
CA SER A 244 -12.28 5.21 -15.21
C SER A 244 -11.53 3.95 -15.65
N THR A 245 -10.21 4.03 -15.76
CA THR A 245 -9.38 2.84 -15.97
C THR A 245 -9.54 1.84 -14.83
N PHE A 246 -9.62 2.34 -13.59
CA PHE A 246 -9.87 1.53 -12.41
C PHE A 246 -11.17 0.71 -12.53
N ASP A 247 -12.25 1.30 -13.05
CA ASP A 247 -13.53 0.59 -13.20
C ASP A 247 -13.41 -0.58 -14.16
N VAL A 248 -12.79 -0.34 -15.32
CA VAL A 248 -12.62 -1.35 -16.36
C VAL A 248 -11.69 -2.47 -15.93
N VAL A 249 -10.51 -2.12 -15.44
CA VAL A 249 -9.50 -3.13 -15.06
C VAL A 249 -10.01 -3.96 -13.88
N THR A 250 -10.65 -3.33 -12.89
CA THR A 250 -11.24 -4.05 -11.76
C THR A 250 -12.38 -4.98 -12.21
N ALA A 251 -13.24 -4.54 -13.14
CA ALA A 251 -14.29 -5.38 -13.71
C ALA A 251 -13.72 -6.61 -14.43
N ILE A 252 -12.66 -6.44 -15.22
CA ILE A 252 -11.96 -7.53 -15.89
C ILE A 252 -11.45 -8.54 -14.86
N ILE A 253 -10.66 -8.10 -13.87
CA ILE A 253 -10.10 -9.02 -12.87
C ILE A 253 -11.21 -9.73 -12.08
N PHE A 254 -12.25 -9.00 -11.66
CA PHE A 254 -13.36 -9.57 -10.89
C PHE A 254 -14.12 -10.63 -11.69
N LYS A 255 -14.39 -10.37 -12.97
CA LYS A 255 -15.05 -11.33 -13.87
C LYS A 255 -14.17 -12.55 -14.16
N CYS A 256 -12.91 -12.35 -14.54
CA CYS A 256 -11.98 -13.44 -14.81
C CYS A 256 -11.82 -14.34 -13.58
N ARG A 257 -11.76 -13.75 -12.38
CA ARG A 257 -11.72 -14.50 -11.12
C ARG A 257 -12.99 -15.31 -10.90
N ALA A 258 -14.17 -14.72 -11.10
CA ALA A 258 -15.44 -15.42 -10.92
C ALA A 258 -15.57 -16.62 -11.86
N LEU A 259 -15.12 -16.48 -13.12
CA LEU A 259 -15.08 -17.56 -14.11
C LEU A 259 -14.09 -18.66 -13.72
N ALA A 260 -12.90 -18.29 -13.21
CA ALA A 260 -11.85 -19.25 -12.89
C ALA A 260 -12.09 -20.04 -11.61
N VAL A 261 -12.65 -19.40 -10.58
CA VAL A 261 -12.94 -20.06 -9.31
C VAL A 261 -14.23 -20.89 -9.40
N ASP A 262 -15.16 -20.47 -10.25
CA ASP A 262 -16.41 -21.19 -10.53
C ASP A 262 -17.17 -21.62 -9.26
N PHE A 263 -17.41 -20.66 -8.36
CA PHE A 263 -18.22 -20.90 -7.17
C PHE A 263 -19.64 -21.39 -7.54
N ALA A 264 -20.32 -21.98 -6.55
CA ALA A 264 -21.73 -22.33 -6.68
C ALA A 264 -22.55 -21.11 -7.16
N PRO A 265 -23.54 -21.29 -8.05
CA PRO A 265 -24.24 -20.19 -8.71
C PRO A 265 -24.77 -19.10 -7.75
N ASP A 266 -25.28 -19.52 -6.60
CA ASP A 266 -25.87 -18.69 -5.54
C ASP A 266 -24.86 -18.19 -4.50
N ALA A 267 -23.60 -18.63 -4.56
CA ALA A 267 -22.56 -18.19 -3.64
C ALA A 267 -22.29 -16.69 -3.79
N GLU A 268 -22.23 -15.99 -2.65
CA GLU A 268 -21.88 -14.57 -2.63
C GLU A 268 -20.39 -14.36 -2.96
N VAL A 269 -20.15 -13.51 -3.96
CA VAL A 269 -18.83 -12.99 -4.31
C VAL A 269 -18.81 -11.49 -4.06
N ARG A 270 -17.72 -11.02 -3.48
CA ARG A 270 -17.56 -9.65 -2.99
C ARG A 270 -16.40 -8.98 -3.68
N LEU A 271 -16.60 -7.76 -4.14
CA LEU A 271 -15.53 -6.89 -4.60
C LEU A 271 -15.43 -5.72 -3.63
N GLY A 272 -14.31 -5.62 -2.92
CA GLY A 272 -13.97 -4.51 -2.05
C GLY A 272 -12.86 -3.65 -2.64
N PHE A 273 -12.89 -2.35 -2.40
CA PHE A 273 -11.77 -1.46 -2.74
C PHE A 273 -11.53 -0.41 -1.64
N ALA A 274 -10.25 -0.08 -1.44
CA ALA A 274 -9.82 0.95 -0.50
C ALA A 274 -9.90 2.33 -1.17
N ALA A 275 -10.87 3.17 -0.76
CA ALA A 275 -11.05 4.50 -1.32
C ALA A 275 -10.53 5.59 -0.37
N SER A 276 -9.80 6.56 -0.91
CA SER A 276 -9.39 7.73 -0.13
C SER A 276 -10.58 8.67 0.11
N THR A 277 -10.89 8.92 1.37
CA THR A 277 -11.90 9.89 1.84
C THR A 277 -11.27 11.16 2.39
N ARG A 278 -9.96 11.35 2.20
CA ARG A 278 -9.20 12.53 2.65
C ARG A 278 -9.86 13.86 2.25
N HIS A 279 -10.36 13.93 1.02
CA HIS A 279 -11.07 15.10 0.49
C HIS A 279 -12.40 15.42 1.20
N LEU A 280 -13.02 14.43 1.85
CA LEU A 280 -14.28 14.59 2.60
C LEU A 280 -14.04 15.09 4.03
N LEU A 281 -12.79 15.11 4.48
CA LEU A 281 -12.40 15.55 5.83
C LEU A 281 -12.01 17.04 5.88
N SER A 282 -12.21 17.82 4.82
CA SER A 282 -11.84 19.25 4.76
C SER A 282 -12.53 20.12 5.82
N ASN A 283 -13.72 19.71 6.27
CA ASN A 283 -14.48 20.42 7.31
C ASN A 283 -14.14 19.94 8.73
N VAL A 284 -13.32 18.89 8.84
CA VAL A 284 -12.96 18.20 10.09
C VAL A 284 -11.50 18.46 10.44
N LEU A 285 -10.62 18.30 9.46
CA LEU A 285 -9.18 18.44 9.62
C LEU A 285 -8.73 19.90 9.37
N PRO A 286 -7.74 20.42 10.12
CA PRO A 286 -7.19 21.75 9.87
C PRO A 286 -6.56 21.90 8.47
N SER A 287 -5.94 20.83 7.96
CA SER A 287 -5.59 20.70 6.54
C SER A 287 -5.53 19.22 6.18
N VAL A 288 -6.22 18.88 5.09
CA VAL A 288 -6.27 17.53 4.54
C VAL A 288 -4.98 17.14 3.83
N GLU A 289 -4.24 18.13 3.31
CA GLU A 289 -2.94 17.92 2.66
C GLU A 289 -1.85 17.59 3.68
N GLY A 290 -1.88 18.26 4.83
CA GLY A 290 -0.91 18.04 5.91
C GLY A 290 -1.16 16.78 6.72
N TYR A 291 -2.39 16.28 6.75
CA TYR A 291 -2.77 15.10 7.53
C TYR A 291 -2.26 13.80 6.90
N TYR A 292 -1.36 13.14 7.62
CA TYR A 292 -0.67 11.92 7.17
C TYR A 292 -1.23 10.63 7.79
N GLY A 293 -2.33 10.70 8.53
CA GLY A 293 -3.00 9.51 9.06
C GLY A 293 -3.89 8.80 8.05
N ASN A 294 -4.61 7.77 8.51
CA ASN A 294 -5.49 7.01 7.65
C ASN A 294 -6.73 7.80 7.25
N CYS A 295 -6.94 7.91 5.93
CA CYS A 295 -8.16 8.46 5.33
C CYS A 295 -8.76 7.48 4.33
N VAL A 296 -8.76 6.18 4.65
CA VAL A 296 -9.20 5.11 3.76
C VAL A 296 -10.52 4.55 4.24
N TYR A 297 -11.48 4.43 3.33
CA TYR A 297 -12.79 3.83 3.59
C TYR A 297 -13.05 2.67 2.62
N PRO A 298 -13.55 1.52 3.11
CA PRO A 298 -13.90 0.40 2.26
C PRO A 298 -15.18 0.70 1.45
N GLY A 299 -15.06 0.64 0.12
CA GLY A 299 -16.18 0.56 -0.80
C GLY A 299 -16.26 -0.81 -1.45
N GLY A 300 -17.35 -1.06 -2.16
CA GLY A 300 -17.51 -2.34 -2.84
C GLY A 300 -18.93 -2.71 -3.19
N LEU A 301 -19.08 -3.91 -3.70
CA LEU A 301 -20.34 -4.54 -4.07
C LEU A 301 -20.33 -6.04 -3.73
N THR A 302 -21.52 -6.58 -3.52
CA THR A 302 -21.78 -8.01 -3.37
C THR A 302 -22.71 -8.46 -4.48
N LYS A 303 -22.40 -9.58 -5.11
CA LYS A 303 -23.18 -10.23 -6.16
C LYS A 303 -23.13 -11.74 -5.95
N THR A 304 -24.01 -12.48 -6.59
CA THR A 304 -23.87 -13.94 -6.71
C THR A 304 -22.81 -14.30 -7.76
N SER A 305 -22.20 -15.47 -7.63
CA SER A 305 -21.22 -15.96 -8.62
C SER A 305 -21.81 -16.01 -10.03
N GLN A 306 -23.06 -16.46 -10.15
CA GLN A 306 -23.76 -16.53 -11.44
C GLN A 306 -23.95 -15.14 -12.06
N GLU A 307 -24.42 -14.15 -11.29
CA GLU A 307 -24.58 -12.78 -11.79
C GLU A 307 -23.27 -12.22 -12.37
N VAL A 308 -22.13 -12.45 -11.70
CA VAL A 308 -20.84 -11.94 -12.20
C VAL A 308 -20.36 -12.69 -13.44
N LYS A 309 -20.57 -14.00 -13.52
CA LYS A 309 -20.19 -14.82 -14.69
C LYS A 309 -21.00 -14.45 -15.93
N GLU A 310 -22.30 -14.24 -15.77
CA GLU A 310 -23.24 -13.95 -16.86
C GLU A 310 -23.25 -12.47 -17.27
N ALA A 311 -22.94 -11.55 -16.36
CA ALA A 311 -22.90 -10.12 -16.65
C ALA A 311 -21.85 -9.75 -17.72
N SER A 312 -22.20 -8.85 -18.61
CA SER A 312 -21.27 -8.13 -19.47
C SER A 312 -20.26 -7.31 -18.65
N LEU A 313 -19.12 -6.97 -19.25
CA LEU A 313 -18.17 -6.07 -18.60
C LEU A 313 -18.77 -4.68 -18.34
N VAL A 314 -19.68 -4.21 -19.20
CA VAL A 314 -20.38 -2.93 -19.04
C VAL A 314 -21.24 -2.93 -17.78
N GLU A 315 -21.97 -4.01 -17.50
CA GLU A 315 -22.77 -4.15 -16.28
C GLU A 315 -21.90 -4.15 -15.02
N ILE A 316 -20.79 -4.88 -15.03
CA ILE A 316 -19.86 -4.91 -13.87
C ILE A 316 -19.22 -3.54 -13.66
N VAL A 317 -18.78 -2.86 -14.73
CA VAL A 317 -18.24 -1.50 -14.67
C VAL A 317 -19.26 -0.53 -14.09
N THR A 318 -20.52 -0.64 -14.50
CA THR A 318 -21.62 0.21 -14.01
C THR A 318 -21.82 -0.02 -12.51
N ALA A 319 -21.86 -1.27 -12.06
CA ALA A 319 -22.01 -1.59 -10.64
C ALA A 319 -20.84 -1.08 -9.78
N ILE A 320 -19.60 -1.16 -10.29
CA ILE A 320 -18.41 -0.58 -9.61
C ILE A 320 -18.54 0.94 -9.51
N ARG A 321 -19.01 1.61 -10.57
CA ARG A 321 -19.22 3.06 -10.56
C ARG A 321 -20.27 3.49 -9.56
N GLU A 322 -21.42 2.81 -9.52
CA GLU A 322 -22.47 3.07 -8.54
C GLU A 322 -21.94 2.88 -7.10
N ALA A 323 -21.15 1.82 -6.86
CA ALA A 323 -20.52 1.59 -5.57
C ALA A 323 -19.56 2.73 -5.16
N LYS A 324 -18.80 3.28 -6.11
CA LYS A 324 -17.93 4.45 -5.87
C LYS A 324 -18.75 5.73 -5.64
N GLU A 325 -19.80 5.96 -6.41
CA GLU A 325 -20.65 7.15 -6.29
C GLU A 325 -21.36 7.20 -4.93
N ALA A 326 -21.70 6.03 -4.37
CA ALA A 326 -22.26 5.91 -3.02
C ALA A 326 -21.24 6.05 -1.88
N LEU A 327 -19.92 6.06 -2.15
CA LEU A 327 -18.89 6.09 -1.11
C LEU A 327 -19.01 7.32 -0.20
N SER A 328 -19.16 8.51 -0.80
CA SER A 328 -19.11 9.75 -0.04
C SER A 328 -20.27 9.86 0.94
N SER A 329 -21.49 9.49 0.52
CA SER A 329 -22.64 9.48 1.40
C SER A 329 -22.50 8.43 2.50
N ARG A 330 -22.03 7.22 2.17
CA ARG A 330 -21.78 6.16 3.16
C ARG A 330 -20.72 6.55 4.19
N PHE A 331 -19.62 7.16 3.74
CA PHE A 331 -18.56 7.64 4.62
C PHE A 331 -19.07 8.73 5.57
N LEU A 332 -19.80 9.72 5.05
CA LEU A 332 -20.33 10.82 5.88
C LEU A 332 -21.41 10.35 6.86
N ASP A 333 -22.25 9.40 6.45
CA ASP A 333 -23.21 8.74 7.34
C ASP A 333 -22.49 7.97 8.46
N TRP A 334 -21.46 7.19 8.13
CA TRP A 334 -20.62 6.53 9.13
C TRP A 334 -19.92 7.52 10.08
N LEU A 335 -19.33 8.58 9.53
CA LEU A 335 -18.60 9.60 10.30
C LEU A 335 -19.52 10.33 11.29
N SER A 336 -20.80 10.49 10.94
CA SER A 336 -21.82 11.10 11.81
C SER A 336 -22.49 10.11 12.78
N GLY A 337 -22.10 8.83 12.75
CA GLY A 337 -22.66 7.79 13.62
C GLY A 337 -23.99 7.20 13.14
N GLY A 338 -24.38 7.44 11.88
CA GLY A 338 -25.60 6.89 11.27
C GLY A 338 -25.47 5.43 10.80
N ALA A 339 -24.24 4.94 10.64
CA ALA A 339 -23.98 3.58 10.17
C ALA A 339 -24.47 2.52 11.18
N LYS A 340 -25.35 1.63 10.71
CA LYS A 340 -25.90 0.52 11.49
C LYS A 340 -24.98 -0.70 11.53
N GLU A 341 -24.07 -0.80 10.57
CA GLU A 341 -23.13 -1.90 10.41
C GLU A 341 -21.69 -1.39 10.47
N ASN A 342 -20.78 -2.28 10.87
CA ASN A 342 -19.36 -1.93 10.86
C ASN A 342 -18.82 -2.10 9.45
N HIS A 343 -18.82 -1.03 8.65
CA HIS A 343 -18.37 -1.08 7.26
C HIS A 343 -16.88 -1.48 7.10
N TYR A 344 -16.07 -1.37 8.16
CA TYR A 344 -14.68 -1.85 8.17
C TYR A 344 -14.55 -3.35 8.45
N ASN A 345 -15.64 -4.03 8.80
CA ASN A 345 -15.66 -5.48 8.97
C ASN A 345 -15.96 -6.16 7.63
N VAL A 346 -14.97 -6.13 6.74
CA VAL A 346 -15.03 -6.80 5.43
C VAL A 346 -14.76 -8.29 5.64
N SER A 347 -15.57 -9.16 5.04
CA SER A 347 -15.35 -10.60 5.06
C SER A 347 -14.02 -10.96 4.40
N LEU A 348 -13.17 -11.70 5.12
CA LEU A 348 -11.82 -12.09 4.70
C LEU A 348 -11.78 -13.56 4.24
N ASP A 349 -12.74 -13.95 3.40
CA ASP A 349 -12.81 -15.29 2.83
C ASP A 349 -12.44 -15.29 1.34
N TYR A 350 -12.39 -16.48 0.75
CA TYR A 350 -12.04 -16.66 -0.64
C TYR A 350 -13.08 -16.06 -1.61
N GLY A 351 -14.30 -15.75 -1.17
CA GLY A 351 -15.32 -15.07 -1.97
C GLY A 351 -15.07 -13.56 -2.14
N THR A 352 -14.22 -12.95 -1.31
CA THR A 352 -13.87 -11.53 -1.39
C THR A 352 -12.65 -11.29 -2.28
N LEU A 353 -12.69 -10.27 -3.12
CA LEU A 353 -11.54 -9.69 -3.81
C LEU A 353 -11.34 -8.25 -3.33
N VAL A 354 -10.16 -7.94 -2.77
CA VAL A 354 -9.82 -6.57 -2.32
C VAL A 354 -8.89 -5.89 -3.32
N VAL A 355 -9.23 -4.66 -3.68
CA VAL A 355 -8.46 -3.86 -4.64
C VAL A 355 -7.92 -2.60 -3.99
N THR A 356 -6.63 -2.35 -4.15
CA THR A 356 -5.98 -1.11 -3.69
C THR A 356 -5.18 -0.48 -4.82
N ASP A 357 -5.15 0.85 -4.86
CA ASP A 357 -4.45 1.59 -5.92
C ASP A 357 -3.27 2.39 -5.37
N TRP A 358 -2.06 1.90 -5.64
CA TRP A 358 -0.80 2.53 -5.26
C TRP A 358 -0.19 3.34 -6.40
N SER A 359 -0.81 3.35 -7.59
CA SER A 359 -0.30 4.09 -8.74
C SER A 359 -0.37 5.61 -8.54
N HIS A 360 -1.17 6.08 -7.57
CA HIS A 360 -1.38 7.51 -7.30
C HIS A 360 -1.03 7.94 -5.86
N VAL A 361 -0.47 7.05 -5.02
CA VAL A 361 -0.25 7.38 -3.59
C VAL A 361 0.94 8.30 -3.36
N GLY A 362 1.94 8.31 -4.25
CA GLY A 362 3.08 9.21 -4.16
C GLY A 362 4.45 8.56 -4.00
N PHE A 363 4.52 7.22 -3.88
CA PHE A 363 5.80 6.53 -3.67
C PHE A 363 6.76 6.60 -4.86
N ASN A 364 6.25 6.87 -6.07
CA ASN A 364 7.07 6.95 -7.29
C ASN A 364 7.74 8.32 -7.46
N GLU A 365 7.34 9.31 -6.65
CA GLU A 365 7.81 10.70 -6.69
C GLU A 365 8.70 11.04 -5.49
N VAL A 366 9.16 10.02 -4.75
CA VAL A 366 10.11 10.21 -3.66
C VAL A 366 11.51 10.24 -4.23
N ASP A 367 12.20 11.36 -4.08
CA ASP A 367 13.60 11.50 -4.44
C ASP A 367 14.39 11.86 -3.19
N TYR A 368 15.38 11.04 -2.83
CA TYR A 368 16.23 11.23 -1.65
C TYR A 368 17.51 12.03 -1.94
N GLY A 369 17.63 12.62 -3.13
CA GLY A 369 18.84 13.27 -3.66
C GLY A 369 19.55 12.46 -4.74
N PHE A 370 19.06 11.26 -5.07
CA PHE A 370 19.58 10.39 -6.13
C PHE A 370 18.55 10.08 -7.23
N GLY A 371 17.51 10.91 -7.35
CA GLY A 371 16.45 10.81 -8.35
C GLY A 371 15.22 10.05 -7.85
N GLU A 372 14.16 10.05 -8.65
CA GLU A 372 12.95 9.26 -8.41
C GLU A 372 13.22 7.77 -8.64
N PRO A 373 12.48 6.86 -7.96
CA PRO A 373 12.57 5.45 -8.24
C PRO A 373 12.11 5.15 -9.66
N SER A 374 12.81 4.23 -10.31
CA SER A 374 12.40 3.62 -11.58
C SER A 374 11.22 2.66 -11.42
N TYR A 375 11.07 2.11 -10.21
CA TYR A 375 10.11 1.07 -9.89
C TYR A 375 9.76 1.07 -8.41
N VAL A 376 8.47 0.90 -8.10
CA VAL A 376 7.96 0.72 -6.75
C VAL A 376 7.10 -0.54 -6.73
N PHE A 377 7.29 -1.37 -5.71
CA PHE A 377 6.61 -2.66 -5.62
C PHE A 377 6.27 -3.04 -4.17
N THR A 378 5.12 -3.68 -3.95
CA THR A 378 4.70 -4.18 -2.64
C THR A 378 5.35 -5.54 -2.31
N LEU A 379 5.78 -5.72 -1.07
CA LEU A 379 6.41 -6.96 -0.58
C LEU A 379 5.60 -7.62 0.55
N ASN A 380 4.32 -7.26 0.72
CA ASN A 380 3.38 -7.84 1.70
C ASN A 380 2.90 -9.27 1.37
N ASP A 381 3.75 -10.08 0.76
CA ASP A 381 3.53 -11.44 0.27
C ASP A 381 3.04 -12.46 1.31
N ASP A 382 3.17 -12.14 2.60
CA ASP A 382 2.78 -13.02 3.71
C ASP A 382 1.31 -12.81 4.12
N VAL A 383 0.69 -11.71 3.67
CA VAL A 383 -0.72 -11.41 3.94
C VAL A 383 -1.58 -12.24 2.99
N ASN A 384 -1.84 -13.49 3.38
CA ASN A 384 -2.60 -14.46 2.57
C ASN A 384 -3.97 -14.78 3.18
N ILE A 385 -4.66 -13.76 3.69
CA ILE A 385 -5.97 -13.89 4.35
C ILE A 385 -7.13 -13.48 3.45
N VAL A 386 -6.87 -12.77 2.35
CA VAL A 386 -7.91 -12.36 1.41
C VAL A 386 -7.31 -12.18 0.01
N PRO A 387 -8.01 -12.60 -1.06
CA PRO A 387 -7.58 -12.32 -2.42
C PRO A 387 -7.39 -10.81 -2.65
N SER A 388 -6.29 -10.44 -3.30
CA SER A 388 -5.92 -9.03 -3.45
C SER A 388 -5.42 -8.66 -4.86
N VAL A 389 -5.63 -7.38 -5.19
CA VAL A 389 -5.11 -6.69 -6.39
C VAL A 389 -4.49 -5.37 -5.95
N VAL A 390 -3.23 -5.13 -6.35
CA VAL A 390 -2.54 -3.86 -6.12
C VAL A 390 -2.20 -3.22 -7.47
N TYR A 391 -2.74 -2.04 -7.74
CA TYR A 391 -2.35 -1.25 -8.91
C TYR A 391 -1.04 -0.54 -8.64
N LEU A 392 -0.11 -0.65 -9.57
CA LEU A 392 1.19 0.01 -9.53
C LEU A 392 1.42 0.81 -10.81
N LYS A 393 2.33 1.79 -10.73
CA LYS A 393 2.90 2.36 -11.95
C LYS A 393 3.81 1.33 -12.62
N PRO A 394 3.71 1.13 -13.94
CA PRO A 394 4.68 0.30 -14.65
C PRO A 394 6.08 0.95 -14.58
N PRO A 395 7.15 0.15 -14.56
CA PRO A 395 8.51 0.68 -14.53
C PRO A 395 8.80 1.45 -15.83
N LYS A 396 9.46 2.61 -15.73
CA LYS A 396 9.85 3.40 -16.91
C LYS A 396 10.75 2.52 -17.82
N PRO A 397 10.57 2.53 -19.16
CA PRO A 397 9.70 3.39 -19.97
C PRO A 397 8.31 2.80 -20.30
N LYS A 398 7.91 1.69 -19.67
CA LYS A 398 6.63 1.03 -19.96
C LYS A 398 5.45 1.96 -19.62
N GLN A 399 4.37 1.85 -20.40
CA GLN A 399 3.12 2.58 -20.21
C GLN A 399 1.98 1.59 -19.92
N GLY A 400 0.87 2.08 -19.36
CA GLY A 400 -0.29 1.25 -19.02
C GLY A 400 -0.50 1.07 -17.53
N ILE A 401 -1.21 0.00 -17.16
CA ILE A 401 -1.51 -0.36 -15.77
C ILE A 401 -0.81 -1.68 -15.45
N ARG A 402 -0.01 -1.67 -14.39
CA ARG A 402 0.62 -2.87 -13.84
C ARG A 402 -0.14 -3.30 -12.59
N LEU A 403 -0.44 -4.59 -12.49
CA LEU A 403 -1.14 -5.16 -11.36
C LEU A 403 -0.28 -6.22 -10.69
N VAL A 404 -0.28 -6.23 -9.36
CA VAL A 404 0.15 -7.37 -8.55
C VAL A 404 -1.08 -8.11 -8.12
N LEU A 405 -1.15 -9.39 -8.47
CA LEU A 405 -2.31 -10.23 -8.22
C LEU A 405 -1.95 -11.34 -7.23
N GLN A 406 -2.79 -11.47 -6.21
CA GLN A 406 -2.92 -12.64 -5.35
C GLN A 406 -4.41 -13.03 -5.34
N CYS A 407 -4.95 -13.32 -6.53
CA CYS A 407 -6.39 -13.45 -6.72
C CYS A 407 -6.92 -14.87 -6.51
N VAL A 408 -6.09 -15.89 -6.76
CA VAL A 408 -6.52 -17.29 -6.79
C VAL A 408 -5.47 -18.22 -6.22
N GLU A 409 -5.91 -19.37 -5.69
CA GLU A 409 -5.03 -20.47 -5.32
C GLU A 409 -4.61 -21.31 -6.54
N GLY A 410 -3.55 -22.11 -6.40
CA GLY A 410 -2.93 -22.86 -7.50
C GLY A 410 -3.89 -23.66 -8.38
N GLN A 411 -4.93 -24.26 -7.78
CA GLN A 411 -5.92 -25.05 -8.51
C GLN A 411 -6.75 -24.26 -9.54
N HIS A 412 -6.88 -22.94 -9.38
CA HIS A 412 -7.64 -22.07 -10.31
C HIS A 412 -6.74 -21.21 -11.21
N SER A 413 -5.42 -21.28 -11.01
CA SER A 413 -4.45 -20.36 -11.65
C SER A 413 -4.40 -20.48 -13.17
N ALA A 414 -4.51 -21.71 -13.70
CA ALA A 414 -4.50 -21.95 -15.14
C ALA A 414 -5.69 -21.28 -15.83
N VAL A 415 -6.92 -21.52 -15.33
CA VAL A 415 -8.15 -20.92 -15.89
C VAL A 415 -8.13 -19.41 -15.72
N PHE A 416 -7.70 -18.90 -14.57
CA PHE A 416 -7.59 -17.47 -14.33
C PHE A 416 -6.63 -16.78 -15.32
N SER A 417 -5.50 -17.41 -15.60
CA SER A 417 -4.52 -16.90 -16.57
C SER A 417 -5.08 -16.91 -17.99
N GLU A 418 -5.81 -17.97 -18.38
CA GLU A 418 -6.47 -18.07 -19.69
C GLU A 418 -7.55 -16.99 -19.87
N GLU A 419 -8.39 -16.76 -18.86
CA GLU A 419 -9.39 -15.69 -18.89
C GLU A 419 -8.76 -14.30 -18.97
N LEU A 420 -7.67 -14.05 -18.24
CA LEU A 420 -6.96 -12.78 -18.29
C LEU A 420 -6.28 -12.52 -19.64
N GLN A 421 -5.77 -13.56 -20.30
CA GLN A 421 -5.11 -13.44 -21.61
C GLN A 421 -6.03 -12.91 -22.70
N LYS A 422 -7.36 -13.05 -22.54
CA LYS A 422 -8.36 -12.45 -23.44
C LYS A 422 -8.36 -10.90 -23.39
N HIS A 423 -7.73 -10.33 -22.37
CA HIS A 423 -7.68 -8.89 -22.10
C HIS A 423 -6.26 -8.32 -22.04
N ALA A 424 -5.23 -9.16 -22.18
CA ALA A 424 -3.82 -8.80 -22.07
C ALA A 424 -3.35 -7.96 -23.26
#